data_AF-A0A524ICZ8-F1
#
_entry.id   AF-A0A524ICZ8-F1
#
_cell.length_a   1.000
_cell.length_b   1.000
_cell.length_c   1.000
_cell.angle_alpha   90.00
_cell.angle_beta   90.00
_cell.angle_gamma   90.00
#
_symmetry.space_group_name_H-M   'P 1'
#
loop_
_entity.id
_entity.type
_entity.pdbx_description
1 polymer ?
#
loop_
_entity_poly.entity_id
_entity_poly.type
_entity_poly.pdbx_seq_one_letter_code
_entity_poly.pdbx_strand_id
1 'polypeptide(L)'
;MSILGALDWKTFLKHLFRSFWKTKGTQMRLTSRRALVLAVFLFLFTVLGLFTRLGFLLDLLFFPGFRKQKVTAPVFIIGNFRSGSTFMFRLLARDRENFRAFQSWEIYTAPSISQKKFIR
;
A
#
# COMPACT_ATOMS: atom_id res chain seq x y z
N MET A 1 14.91 10.33 -10.02
CA MET A 1 15.26 11.55 -9.25
C MET A 1 14.30 12.62 -9.74
N SER A 2 13.06 12.73 -9.28
CA SER A 2 12.57 12.97 -7.92
C SER A 2 11.12 12.49 -7.77
N ILE A 3 10.88 11.42 -7.00
CA ILE A 3 9.52 10.90 -6.69
C ILE A 3 8.88 11.67 -5.51
N LEU A 4 9.59 12.68 -4.97
CA LEU A 4 9.20 13.46 -3.79
C LEU A 4 8.35 14.72 -4.11
N GLY A 5 7.95 14.94 -5.37
CA GLY A 5 7.25 16.18 -5.79
C GLY A 5 5.72 16.10 -5.86
N ALA A 6 5.11 14.92 -5.76
CA ALA A 6 3.66 14.76 -5.99
C ALA A 6 2.80 14.89 -4.72
N LEU A 7 3.42 15.08 -3.55
CA LEU A 7 2.71 15.32 -2.31
C LEU A 7 2.87 16.79 -1.93
N ASP A 8 1.99 17.63 -2.47
CA ASP A 8 1.94 19.05 -2.14
C ASP A 8 1.46 19.22 -0.69
N TRP A 9 2.39 19.00 0.25
CA TRP A 9 2.14 18.93 1.69
C TRP A 9 1.52 20.23 2.22
N LYS A 10 1.83 21.35 1.58
CA LYS A 10 1.21 22.65 1.86
C LYS A 10 -0.29 22.61 1.60
N THR A 11 -0.68 22.00 0.48
CA THR A 11 -2.09 21.84 0.08
C THR A 11 -2.79 20.82 0.96
N PHE A 12 -2.16 19.67 1.24
CA PHE A 12 -2.69 18.68 2.19
C PHE A 12 -2.90 19.27 3.59
N LEU A 13 -1.90 19.94 4.17
CA LEU A 13 -2.00 20.60 5.47
C LEU A 13 -3.03 21.72 5.46
N LYS A 14 -3.13 22.49 4.38
CA LYS A 14 -4.15 23.55 4.24
C LYS A 14 -5.55 22.97 4.18
N HIS A 15 -5.76 21.84 3.53
CA HIS A 15 -7.05 21.14 3.53
C HIS A 15 -7.33 20.47 4.88
N LEU A 16 -6.33 19.90 5.54
CA LEU A 16 -6.44 19.35 6.89
C LEU A 16 -6.84 20.45 7.87
N PHE A 17 -6.09 21.56 7.89
CA PHE A 17 -6.33 22.70 8.77
C PHE A 17 -7.67 23.41 8.48
N ARG A 18 -8.06 23.55 7.19
CA ARG A 18 -9.37 24.09 6.81
C ARG A 18 -10.51 23.14 7.17
N SER A 19 -10.32 21.82 7.08
CA SER A 19 -11.30 20.83 7.52
C SER A 19 -11.54 20.91 9.03
N PHE A 20 -10.47 21.08 9.81
CA PHE A 20 -10.56 21.25 11.26
C PHE A 20 -11.15 22.60 11.70
N TRP A 21 -10.88 23.70 10.99
CA TRP A 21 -11.20 25.05 11.48
C TRP A 21 -12.37 25.75 10.75
N LYS A 22 -12.69 25.39 9.50
CA LYS A 22 -13.72 26.04 8.67
C LYS A 22 -14.81 25.06 8.24
N THR A 23 -15.52 24.48 9.21
CA THR A 23 -16.66 23.59 8.98
C THR A 23 -18.01 24.18 9.43
N LYS A 24 -18.14 25.51 9.50
CA LYS A 24 -19.43 26.17 9.71
C LYS A 24 -20.10 26.41 8.35
N GLY A 25 -21.04 25.53 7.97
CA GLY A 25 -21.99 25.80 6.87
C GLY A 25 -22.26 24.70 5.84
N THR A 26 -21.60 23.55 5.90
CA THR A 26 -21.80 22.45 4.92
C THR A 26 -22.36 21.20 5.61
N GLN A 27 -23.06 20.32 4.86
CA GLN A 27 -23.62 19.03 5.34
C GLN A 27 -22.58 18.10 6.02
N MET A 28 -21.29 18.42 5.95
CA MET A 28 -20.19 17.85 6.75
C MET A 28 -20.00 18.61 8.08
N ARG A 29 -20.88 18.43 9.06
CA ARG A 29 -20.53 18.80 10.45
C ARG A 29 -19.40 17.88 10.95
N LEU A 30 -18.23 18.45 11.27
CA LEU A 30 -17.17 17.77 12.03
C LEU A 30 -17.61 17.66 13.50
N THR A 31 -18.39 16.63 13.81
CA THR A 31 -18.60 16.23 15.20
C THR A 31 -17.25 15.78 15.79
N SER A 32 -16.94 16.10 17.05
CA SER A 32 -15.67 15.72 17.71
C SER A 32 -15.37 14.22 17.60
N ARG A 33 -16.40 13.38 17.59
CA ARG A 33 -16.29 11.93 17.34
C ARG A 33 -15.75 11.60 15.94
N ARG A 34 -16.15 12.32 14.89
CA ARG A 34 -15.66 12.13 13.52
C ARG A 34 -14.23 12.63 13.36
N ALA A 35 -13.88 13.75 13.99
CA ALA A 35 -12.51 14.26 14.00
C ALA A 35 -11.54 13.25 14.63
N LEU A 36 -11.96 12.61 15.74
CA LEU A 36 -11.18 11.55 16.39
C LEU A 36 -11.02 10.32 15.48
N VAL A 37 -12.11 9.85 14.83
CA VAL A 37 -12.03 8.73 13.87
C VAL A 37 -11.09 9.05 12.72
N LEU A 38 -11.14 10.26 12.15
CA LEU A 38 -10.25 10.68 11.07
C LEU A 38 -8.79 10.77 11.54
N ALA A 39 -8.54 11.27 12.75
CA ALA A 39 -7.19 11.34 13.32
C ALA A 39 -6.61 9.95 13.56
N VAL A 40 -7.39 9.02 14.12
CA VAL A 40 -6.99 7.62 14.30
C VAL A 40 -6.73 6.94 12.97
N PHE A 41 -7.60 7.13 11.97
CA PHE A 41 -7.41 6.56 10.63
C PHE A 41 -6.14 7.10 9.96
N LEU A 42 -5.90 8.42 10.02
CA LEU A 42 -4.69 9.04 9.47
C LEU A 42 -3.42 8.55 10.19
N PHE A 43 -3.48 8.42 11.51
CA PHE A 43 -2.40 7.88 12.31
C PHE A 43 -2.08 6.44 11.91
N LEU A 44 -3.09 5.56 11.87
CA LEU A 44 -2.93 4.16 11.49
C LEU A 44 -2.34 4.02 10.08
N PHE A 45 -2.85 4.79 9.11
CA PHE A 45 -2.34 4.78 7.75
C PHE A 45 -0.88 5.23 7.67
N THR A 46 -0.52 6.26 8.44
CA THR A 46 0.86 6.76 8.50
C THR A 46 1.80 5.73 9.11
N VAL A 47 1.39 5.07 10.20
CA VAL A 47 2.18 4.02 10.86
C VAL A 47 2.40 2.82 9.92
N LEU A 48 1.34 2.32 9.26
CA LEU A 48 1.45 1.22 8.30
C LEU A 48 2.36 1.58 7.11
N GLY A 49 2.24 2.81 6.59
CA GLY A 49 3.10 3.31 5.52
C GLY A 49 4.57 3.43 5.94
N LEU A 50 4.84 3.91 7.16
CA LEU A 50 6.19 3.97 7.71
C LEU A 50 6.77 2.57 7.92
N PHE A 51 6.00 1.64 8.49
CA PHE A 51 6.41 0.25 8.68
C PHE A 51 6.82 -0.42 7.36
N THR A 52 6.04 -0.20 6.30
CA THR A 52 6.33 -0.69 4.95
C THR A 52 7.64 -0.10 4.39
N ARG A 53 7.84 1.22 4.54
CA ARG A 53 9.05 1.90 4.07
C ARG A 53 10.30 1.44 4.82
N LEU A 54 10.19 1.23 6.14
CA LEU A 54 11.26 0.65 6.94
C LEU A 54 11.61 -0.76 6.45
N GLY A 55 10.61 -1.59 6.15
CA GLY A 55 10.82 -2.91 5.52
C GLY A 55 11.63 -2.84 4.22
N PHE A 56 11.28 -1.92 3.31
CA PHE A 56 12.03 -1.73 2.06
C PHE A 56 13.45 -1.19 2.27
N LEU A 57 13.66 -0.34 3.27
CA LEU A 57 15.01 0.12 3.63
C LEU A 57 15.87 -1.04 4.15
N LEU A 58 15.28 -1.92 4.97
CA LEU A 58 15.95 -3.13 5.44
C LEU A 58 16.24 -4.10 4.30
N ASP A 59 15.34 -4.26 3.33
CA ASP A 59 15.57 -5.10 2.14
C ASP A 59 16.79 -4.66 1.32
N LEU A 60 17.00 -3.35 1.20
CA LEU A 60 18.15 -2.79 0.50
C LEU A 60 19.48 -3.14 1.19
N LEU A 61 19.47 -3.23 2.53
CA LEU A 61 20.64 -3.53 3.36
C LEU A 61 20.91 -5.04 3.45
N PHE A 62 19.89 -5.84 3.78
CA PHE A 62 20.03 -7.27 4.04
C PHE A 62 19.93 -8.14 2.79
N PHE A 63 19.20 -7.71 1.76
CA PHE A 63 18.90 -8.52 0.58
C PHE A 63 19.29 -7.84 -0.74
N PRO A 64 20.48 -7.24 -0.91
CA PRO A 64 20.84 -6.55 -2.15
C PRO A 64 20.76 -7.44 -3.41
N GLY A 65 20.78 -8.77 -3.24
CA GLY A 65 20.62 -9.78 -4.27
C GLY A 65 19.26 -9.76 -4.99
N PHE A 66 18.19 -9.20 -4.42
CA PHE A 66 16.90 -9.11 -5.12
C PHE A 66 17.01 -8.31 -6.43
N ARG A 67 17.96 -7.37 -6.52
CA ARG A 67 18.21 -6.56 -7.73
C ARG A 67 18.86 -7.36 -8.87
N LYS A 68 19.50 -8.49 -8.55
CA LYS A 68 20.16 -9.35 -9.54
C LYS A 68 19.26 -10.49 -10.02
N GLN A 69 18.14 -10.73 -9.34
CA GLN A 69 17.19 -11.77 -9.72
C GLN A 69 16.50 -11.38 -11.04
N LYS A 70 16.78 -12.14 -12.11
CA LYS A 70 16.08 -11.99 -13.39
C LYS A 70 14.69 -12.62 -13.27
N VAL A 71 13.66 -11.87 -13.63
CA VAL A 71 12.29 -12.38 -13.76
C VAL A 71 12.11 -12.90 -15.18
N THR A 72 12.09 -14.21 -15.34
CA THR A 72 11.92 -14.88 -16.64
C THR A 72 10.44 -15.12 -16.91
N ALA A 73 9.93 -14.62 -18.04
CA ALA A 73 8.56 -14.83 -18.51
C ALA A 73 7.44 -14.45 -17.50
N PRO A 74 7.33 -13.17 -17.08
CA PRO A 74 6.22 -12.73 -16.25
C PRO A 74 4.89 -12.80 -17.01
N VAL A 75 3.86 -13.40 -16.40
CA VAL A 75 2.51 -13.46 -16.94
C VAL A 75 1.67 -12.31 -16.38
N PHE A 76 1.10 -11.49 -17.26
CA PHE A 76 0.19 -10.41 -16.89
C PHE A 76 -1.23 -10.73 -17.33
N ILE A 77 -2.18 -10.63 -16.40
CA ILE A 77 -3.61 -10.75 -16.70
C ILE A 77 -4.19 -9.36 -16.80
N ILE A 78 -4.57 -8.95 -18.01
CA ILE A 78 -5.19 -7.66 -18.30
C ILE A 78 -6.57 -7.92 -18.91
N GLY A 79 -7.58 -7.17 -18.50
CA GLY A 79 -8.94 -7.31 -19.00
C GLY A 79 -9.92 -6.40 -18.28
N ASN A 80 -11.14 -6.30 -18.82
CA ASN A 80 -12.21 -5.52 -18.19
C ASN A 80 -12.66 -6.16 -16.86
N PHE A 81 -13.23 -5.37 -15.97
CA PHE A 81 -13.89 -5.89 -14.78
C PHE A 81 -14.99 -6.88 -15.19
N ARG A 82 -15.07 -8.00 -14.46
CA ARG A 82 -16.02 -9.12 -14.68
C ARG A 82 -15.75 -10.01 -15.90
N SER A 83 -14.56 -9.95 -16.53
CA SER A 83 -14.18 -10.86 -17.63
C SER A 83 -13.66 -12.24 -17.20
N GLY A 84 -13.85 -12.63 -15.93
CA GLY A 84 -13.29 -13.87 -15.39
C GLY A 84 -11.80 -13.82 -15.04
N SER A 85 -11.15 -12.65 -15.14
CA SER A 85 -9.73 -12.46 -14.81
C SER A 85 -9.36 -12.94 -13.40
N THR A 86 -10.24 -12.76 -12.42
CA THR A 86 -10.05 -13.25 -11.05
C THR A 86 -10.08 -14.78 -10.95
N PHE A 87 -10.90 -15.46 -11.76
CA PHE A 87 -10.91 -16.92 -11.81
C PHE A 87 -9.60 -17.45 -12.41
N MET A 88 -9.16 -16.85 -13.53
CA MET A 88 -7.90 -17.21 -14.18
C MET A 88 -6.68 -16.96 -13.26
N PHE A 89 -6.64 -15.81 -12.58
CA PHE A 89 -5.60 -15.50 -11.58
C PHE A 89 -5.54 -16.57 -10.48
N ARG A 90 -6.70 -16.98 -9.94
CA ARG A 90 -6.77 -18.01 -8.89
C ARG A 90 -6.34 -19.39 -9.40
N LEU A 91 -6.61 -19.71 -10.66
CA LEU A 91 -6.18 -20.97 -11.28
C LEU A 91 -4.65 -21.00 -11.40
N LEU A 92 -4.03 -19.94 -11.93
CA LEU A 92 -2.56 -19.83 -12.02
C LEU A 92 -1.90 -19.81 -10.63
N ALA A 93 -2.49 -19.10 -9.66
CA ALA A 93 -1.95 -19.01 -8.31
C ALA A 93 -2.01 -20.35 -7.51
N ARG A 94 -2.76 -21.35 -7.98
CA ARG A 94 -2.77 -22.69 -7.39
C ARG A 94 -1.52 -23.49 -7.79
N ASP A 95 -0.98 -23.27 -8.97
CA ASP A 95 0.26 -23.88 -9.43
C ASP A 95 1.46 -23.13 -8.82
N ARG A 96 1.85 -23.57 -7.61
CA ARG A 96 2.96 -22.96 -6.84
C ARG A 96 4.35 -23.39 -7.31
N GLU A 97 4.44 -24.39 -8.19
CA GLU A 97 5.70 -24.90 -8.71
C GLU A 97 6.16 -24.03 -9.87
N ASN A 98 5.25 -23.70 -10.80
CA ASN A 98 5.57 -22.87 -11.95
C ASN A 98 5.35 -21.37 -11.71
N PHE A 99 4.35 -21.00 -10.89
CA PHE A 99 3.97 -19.60 -10.70
C PHE A 99 4.07 -19.13 -9.24
N ARG A 100 4.55 -17.90 -9.08
CA ARG A 100 4.50 -17.17 -7.81
C ARG A 100 3.58 -15.97 -7.96
N ALA A 101 2.48 -15.98 -7.22
CA ALA A 101 1.53 -14.87 -7.14
C ALA A 101 1.58 -14.26 -5.73
N PHE A 102 1.32 -12.95 -5.65
CA PHE A 102 1.18 -12.27 -4.36
C PHE A 102 -0.10 -12.73 -3.67
N GLN A 103 0.02 -13.15 -2.42
CA GLN A 103 -1.14 -13.41 -1.58
C GLN A 103 -1.66 -12.10 -0.99
N SER A 104 -2.99 -11.99 -0.80
CA SER A 104 -3.59 -10.77 -0.28
C SER A 104 -3.00 -10.34 1.07
N TRP A 105 -2.75 -11.29 1.97
CA TRP A 105 -2.15 -10.99 3.27
C TRP A 105 -0.73 -10.42 3.13
N GLU A 106 0.07 -10.93 2.19
CA GLU A 106 1.44 -10.43 1.94
C GLU A 106 1.42 -8.98 1.47
N ILE A 107 0.43 -8.60 0.65
CA ILE A 107 0.29 -7.22 0.16
C ILE A 107 -0.02 -6.27 1.32
N TYR A 108 -0.84 -6.70 2.29
CA TYR A 108 -1.25 -5.85 3.41
C TYR A 108 -0.25 -5.82 4.57
N THR A 109 0.41 -6.94 4.89
CA THR A 109 1.22 -7.06 6.11
C THR A 109 2.72 -7.12 5.85
N ALA A 110 3.15 -7.65 4.71
CA ALA A 110 4.56 -7.91 4.42
C ALA A 110 4.92 -7.68 2.94
N PRO A 111 4.83 -6.44 2.44
CA PRO A 111 5.27 -6.11 1.10
C PRO A 111 6.79 -6.23 0.90
N SER A 112 7.59 -6.20 1.97
CA SER A 112 9.06 -6.34 1.90
C SER A 112 9.53 -7.79 2.12
N ILE A 113 10.67 -8.15 1.53
CA ILE A 113 11.31 -9.47 1.64
C ILE A 113 11.65 -9.78 3.11
N SER A 114 12.15 -8.77 3.84
CA SER A 114 12.50 -8.86 5.25
C SER A 114 11.25 -9.13 6.12
N GLN A 115 10.14 -8.44 5.85
CA GLN A 115 8.88 -8.72 6.55
C GLN A 115 8.34 -10.12 6.22
N LYS A 116 8.43 -10.56 4.96
CA LYS A 116 8.03 -11.92 4.58
C LYS A 116 8.84 -12.97 5.31
N LYS A 117 10.16 -12.78 5.41
CA LYS A 117 11.07 -13.70 6.12
C LYS A 117 10.89 -13.69 7.64
N PHE A 118 10.38 -12.60 8.21
CA PHE A 118 10.09 -12.54 9.65
C PHE A 118 8.79 -13.26 10.02
N ILE A 119 7.80 -13.26 9.11
CA ILE A 119 6.48 -13.87 9.36
C ILE A 119 6.44 -15.36 8.97
N ARG A 120 7.30 -15.81 8.05
CA ARG A 120 7.35 -17.17 7.51
C ARG A 120 8.71 -17.82 7.73
#